data_AF-A0A4U3AZT0-F1
#
_entry.id   AF-A0A4U3AZT0-F1
#
_cell.length_a   1.000
_cell.length_b   1.000
_cell.length_c   1.000
_cell.angle_alpha   90.00
_cell.angle_beta   90.00
_cell.angle_gamma   90.00
#
_symmetry.space_group_name_H-M   'P 1'
#
loop_
_entity.id
_entity.type
_entity.pdbx_description
1 polymer ?
#
loop_
_entity_poly.entity_id
_entity_poly.type
_entity_poly.pdbx_seq_one_letter_code
_entity_poly.pdbx_strand_id
1 'polypeptide(L)'
;MKKKTKGIVALSITLSMFLTACGQKQEATTTGEKKKESSKQVLNIVEAGEISTLDSSIATDGFSYAALNNVMEGLYMPGPDNKPVPAAAESYKLSEDGKTYTFTLHDSKWSNGDPVTAHDFEYAWKRAINPETASEYAHIMFDIKNAEKINKKELPIDSFGVKAIDNKTLEVQLEHPVPYFLGLMGFALV
;
A
#
# COMPACT_ATOMS: atom_id res chain seq x y z
N MET A 1 -54.27 -7.02 72.43
CA MET A 1 -55.21 -8.17 72.39
C MET A 1 -55.47 -8.53 70.94
N LYS A 2 -55.52 -9.83 70.63
CA LYS A 2 -55.49 -10.45 69.29
C LYS A 2 -56.68 -10.04 68.40
N LYS A 3 -56.44 -9.93 67.08
CA LYS A 3 -57.09 -10.80 66.06
C LYS A 3 -56.49 -10.60 64.66
N LYS A 4 -56.27 -11.73 64.00
CA LYS A 4 -55.82 -11.89 62.61
C LYS A 4 -57.05 -11.92 61.69
N THR A 5 -56.91 -11.41 60.47
CA THR A 5 -57.71 -11.87 59.32
C THR A 5 -56.85 -11.80 58.05
N LYS A 6 -56.62 -12.97 57.46
CA LYS A 6 -56.00 -13.17 56.16
C LYS A 6 -57.11 -13.20 55.10
N GLY A 7 -56.81 -12.77 53.88
CA GLY A 7 -57.39 -13.37 52.68
C GLY A 7 -57.87 -12.41 51.61
N ILE A 8 -57.44 -12.71 50.38
CA ILE A 8 -58.00 -12.30 49.09
C ILE A 8 -57.52 -10.92 48.58
N VAL A 9 -56.45 -10.92 47.78
CA VAL A 9 -56.54 -10.57 46.35
C VAL A 9 -55.50 -11.42 45.62
N ALA A 10 -55.93 -12.60 45.20
CA ALA A 10 -55.29 -13.29 44.10
C ALA A 10 -55.66 -12.57 42.79
N LEU A 11 -54.83 -12.77 41.76
CA LEU A 11 -55.19 -12.62 40.34
C LEU A 11 -54.92 -11.26 39.67
N SER A 12 -53.68 -10.74 39.68
CA SER A 12 -53.24 -9.73 38.69
C SER A 12 -51.71 -9.65 38.47
N ILE A 13 -50.95 -10.75 38.60
CA ILE A 13 -49.50 -10.75 38.31
C ILE A 13 -49.21 -11.66 37.13
N THR A 14 -49.64 -11.26 35.93
CA THR A 14 -49.16 -11.82 34.66
C THR A 14 -49.59 -10.92 33.51
N LEU A 15 -49.00 -9.71 33.36
CA LEU A 15 -48.92 -9.07 32.03
C LEU A 15 -47.91 -7.92 31.84
N SER A 16 -47.00 -7.63 32.78
CA SER A 16 -46.23 -6.37 32.73
C SER A 16 -44.78 -6.47 32.24
N MET A 17 -44.32 -7.59 31.68
CA MET A 17 -42.90 -7.78 31.30
C MET A 17 -42.57 -7.50 29.82
N PHE A 18 -43.21 -6.55 29.14
CA PHE A 18 -42.89 -6.27 27.72
C PHE A 18 -42.82 -4.80 27.29
N LEU A 19 -42.52 -3.84 28.17
CA LEU A 19 -42.18 -2.48 27.71
C LEU A 19 -41.11 -1.83 28.60
N THR A 20 -39.83 -2.06 28.32
CA THR A 20 -38.73 -1.13 28.62
C THR A 20 -37.50 -1.52 27.81
N ALA A 21 -37.65 -1.48 26.48
CA ALA A 21 -36.52 -1.50 25.55
C ALA A 21 -36.71 -0.31 24.61
N CYS A 22 -36.15 0.83 25.04
CA CYS A 22 -35.75 2.02 24.26
C CYS A 22 -35.90 3.26 25.15
N GLY A 23 -34.79 3.74 25.70
CA GLY A 23 -34.79 4.98 26.47
C GLY A 23 -33.63 5.16 27.42
N GLN A 24 -32.41 4.74 27.05
CA GLN A 24 -31.23 5.18 27.78
C GLN A 24 -30.14 5.56 26.79
N LYS A 25 -30.00 6.87 26.65
CA LYS A 25 -28.92 7.53 25.92
C LYS A 25 -27.62 7.17 26.65
N GLN A 26 -26.97 6.10 26.21
CA GLN A 26 -25.61 5.77 26.62
C GLN A 26 -24.71 6.84 26.03
N GLU A 27 -24.32 7.82 26.84
CA GLU A 27 -23.04 8.47 26.64
C GLU A 27 -21.99 7.38 26.72
N ALA A 28 -21.46 6.99 25.57
CA ALA A 28 -20.25 6.20 25.49
C ALA A 28 -19.12 7.07 26.07
N THR A 29 -18.93 7.00 27.37
CA THR A 29 -17.64 7.29 27.98
C THR A 29 -16.70 6.24 27.41
N THR A 30 -15.96 6.62 26.37
CA THR A 30 -14.76 5.91 25.94
C THR A 30 -13.75 6.07 27.07
N THR A 31 -13.84 5.19 28.08
CA THR A 31 -12.66 4.78 28.84
C THR A 31 -11.76 4.07 27.85
N GLY A 32 -11.01 4.86 27.08
CA GLY A 32 -9.85 4.39 26.37
C GLY A 32 -8.88 3.91 27.42
N GLU A 33 -8.92 2.61 27.73
CA GLU A 33 -7.75 1.92 28.23
C GLU A 33 -6.64 2.20 27.23
N LYS A 34 -5.80 3.19 27.53
CA LYS A 34 -4.49 3.35 26.90
C LYS A 34 -3.75 2.04 27.17
N LYS A 35 -3.83 1.11 26.20
CA LYS A 35 -3.04 -0.11 26.18
C LYS A 35 -1.60 0.35 26.37
N LYS A 36 -1.03 0.05 27.53
CA LYS A 36 0.31 0.48 27.92
C LYS A 36 1.28 -0.16 26.93
N GLU A 37 1.68 0.63 25.94
CA GLU A 37 2.59 0.20 24.89
C GLU A 37 3.88 -0.29 25.54
N SER A 38 4.32 -1.50 25.17
CA SER A 38 5.61 -2.05 25.63
C SER A 38 6.71 -1.01 25.36
N SER A 39 7.54 -0.73 26.36
CA SER A 39 8.63 0.25 26.24
C SER A 39 9.72 -0.17 25.24
N LYS A 40 9.71 -1.41 24.75
CA LYS A 40 10.61 -1.92 23.71
C LYS A 40 9.81 -2.60 22.60
N GLN A 41 9.82 -2.01 21.41
CA GLN A 41 9.23 -2.56 20.18
C GLN A 41 10.34 -3.26 19.39
N VAL A 42 10.65 -4.50 19.73
CA VAL A 42 11.64 -5.32 19.01
C VAL A 42 10.97 -6.57 18.51
N LEU A 43 11.10 -6.79 17.20
CA LEU A 43 10.63 -7.98 16.50
C LEU A 43 11.83 -8.84 16.13
N ASN A 44 11.84 -10.10 16.57
CA ASN A 44 12.84 -11.08 16.18
C ASN A 44 12.21 -12.03 15.16
N ILE A 45 12.70 -12.03 13.93
CA ILE A 45 12.24 -12.88 12.83
C ILE A 45 13.37 -13.82 12.44
N VAL A 46 13.02 -15.03 12.02
CA VAL A 46 13.96 -15.99 11.43
C VAL A 46 13.62 -16.11 9.95
N GLU A 47 14.62 -15.93 9.09
CA GLU A 47 14.53 -16.23 7.66
C GLU A 47 15.17 -17.58 7.35
N ALA A 48 14.57 -18.31 6.40
CA ALA A 48 15.01 -19.66 6.04
C ALA A 48 16.12 -19.68 4.97
N GLY A 49 16.43 -18.54 4.37
CA GLY A 49 17.43 -18.39 3.32
C GLY A 49 18.20 -17.08 3.42
N GLU A 50 19.26 -16.99 2.63
CA GLU A 50 20.14 -15.82 2.55
C GLU A 50 19.57 -14.79 1.55
N ILE A 51 19.85 -13.51 1.79
CA ILE A 51 19.55 -12.45 0.84
C ILE A 51 20.55 -12.54 -0.31
N SER A 52 20.08 -12.83 -1.52
CA SER A 52 20.97 -12.93 -2.68
C SER A 52 21.51 -11.57 -3.12
N THR A 53 20.67 -10.53 -3.05
CA THR A 53 21.01 -9.16 -3.41
C THR A 53 20.02 -8.16 -2.78
N LEU A 54 20.48 -6.93 -2.55
CA LEU A 54 19.62 -5.79 -2.22
C LEU A 54 19.56 -4.77 -3.36
N ASP A 55 19.92 -5.19 -4.57
CA ASP A 55 19.69 -4.42 -5.78
C ASP A 55 18.30 -4.73 -6.34
N SER A 56 17.37 -3.77 -6.20
CA SER A 56 15.97 -3.90 -6.60
C SER A 56 15.78 -4.22 -8.09
N SER A 57 16.74 -3.87 -8.95
CA SER A 57 16.62 -4.15 -10.40
C SER A 57 16.98 -5.57 -10.78
N ILE A 58 17.73 -6.31 -9.95
CA ILE A 58 18.20 -7.68 -10.27
C ILE A 58 17.84 -8.72 -9.20
N ALA A 59 17.13 -8.33 -8.14
CA ALA A 59 16.57 -9.27 -7.18
C ALA A 59 15.56 -10.19 -7.88
N THR A 60 15.60 -11.49 -7.56
CA THR A 60 14.67 -12.47 -8.13
C THR A 60 14.06 -13.43 -7.10
N ASP A 61 14.56 -13.42 -5.87
CA ASP A 61 14.14 -14.34 -4.81
C ASP A 61 13.33 -13.65 -3.70
N GLY A 62 12.54 -14.46 -2.99
CA GLY A 62 11.66 -13.97 -1.94
C GLY A 62 12.36 -13.40 -0.72
N PHE A 63 13.59 -13.83 -0.38
CA PHE A 63 14.31 -13.34 0.79
C PHE A 63 14.84 -11.92 0.54
N SER A 64 15.38 -11.69 -0.65
CA SER A 64 15.77 -10.35 -1.11
C SER A 64 14.57 -9.40 -1.13
N TYR A 65 13.43 -9.83 -1.68
CA TYR A 65 12.22 -9.01 -1.66
C TYR A 65 11.63 -8.81 -0.26
N ALA A 66 11.73 -9.78 0.64
CA ALA A 66 11.33 -9.61 2.04
C ALA A 66 12.14 -8.50 2.71
N ALA A 67 13.46 -8.45 2.47
CA ALA A 67 14.30 -7.37 2.97
C ALA A 67 14.01 -6.03 2.26
N LEU A 68 13.97 -6.02 0.92
CA LEU A 68 13.75 -4.81 0.11
C LEU A 68 12.42 -4.12 0.45
N ASN A 69 11.33 -4.87 0.61
CA ASN A 69 10.02 -4.31 0.94
C ASN A 69 9.96 -3.62 2.32
N ASN A 70 11.00 -3.79 3.17
CA ASN A 70 11.10 -3.11 4.46
C ASN A 70 12.03 -1.88 4.42
N VAL A 71 12.84 -1.71 3.37
CA VAL A 71 13.86 -0.65 3.28
C VAL A 71 13.71 0.24 2.05
N MET A 72 12.89 -0.17 1.09
CA MET A 72 12.49 0.58 -0.10
C MET A 72 10.97 0.72 -0.16
N GLU A 73 10.50 1.69 -0.93
CA GLU A 73 9.07 1.95 -1.11
C GLU A 73 8.78 2.34 -2.57
N GLY A 74 7.80 1.67 -3.18
CA GLY A 74 7.32 1.99 -4.52
C GLY A 74 6.35 3.18 -4.53
N LEU A 75 5.79 3.51 -5.70
CA LEU A 75 4.77 4.56 -5.81
C LEU A 75 3.50 4.21 -5.03
N TYR A 76 3.16 2.92 -4.99
CA TYR A 76 2.04 2.34 -4.25
C TYR A 76 2.55 1.20 -3.38
N MET A 77 1.71 0.66 -2.51
CA MET A 77 1.98 -0.57 -1.77
C MET A 77 0.70 -1.39 -1.56
N PRO A 78 0.80 -2.71 -1.26
CA PRO A 78 -0.36 -3.50 -0.86
C PRO A 78 -0.97 -2.98 0.45
N GLY A 79 -2.24 -2.59 0.41
CA GLY A 79 -3.03 -2.21 1.57
C GLY A 79 -3.98 -3.32 2.04
N PRO A 80 -5.00 -2.97 2.85
CA PRO A 80 -6.05 -3.91 3.26
C PRO A 80 -6.68 -4.62 2.05
N ASP A 81 -6.93 -5.92 2.18
CA ASP A 81 -7.44 -6.78 1.10
C ASP A 81 -6.58 -6.82 -0.17
N ASN A 82 -5.26 -6.55 -0.05
CA ASN A 82 -4.30 -6.46 -1.16
C ASN A 82 -4.65 -5.40 -2.20
N LYS A 83 -5.44 -4.39 -1.83
CA LYS A 83 -5.73 -3.27 -2.73
C LYS A 83 -4.55 -2.30 -2.73
N PRO A 84 -4.11 -1.78 -3.89
CA PRO A 84 -3.05 -0.78 -3.93
C PRO A 84 -3.47 0.47 -3.16
N VAL A 85 -2.60 0.94 -2.27
CA VAL A 85 -2.75 2.21 -1.56
C VAL A 85 -1.54 3.12 -1.84
N PRO A 86 -1.71 4.45 -1.78
CA PRO A 86 -0.61 5.39 -1.96
C PRO A 86 0.56 5.10 -1.01
N ALA A 87 1.78 5.21 -1.53
CA ALA A 87 3.05 5.05 -0.80
C ALA A 87 3.95 6.24 -1.13
N ALA A 88 4.97 6.09 -2.00
CA ALA A 88 5.79 7.21 -2.45
C ALA A 88 5.03 8.27 -3.28
N ALA A 89 3.94 7.87 -3.93
CA ALA A 89 2.99 8.79 -4.55
C ALA A 89 1.92 9.22 -3.54
N GLU A 90 1.58 10.51 -3.51
CA GLU A 90 0.40 11.02 -2.77
C GLU A 90 -0.90 10.82 -3.56
N SER A 91 -0.83 10.91 -4.89
CA SER A 91 -1.98 10.88 -5.78
C SER A 91 -1.57 10.54 -7.21
N TYR A 92 -2.57 10.26 -8.05
CA TYR A 92 -2.37 10.14 -9.49
C TYR A 92 -3.57 10.68 -10.26
N LYS A 93 -3.33 11.04 -11.52
CA LYS A 93 -4.36 11.26 -12.53
C LYS A 93 -4.20 10.23 -13.64
N LEU A 94 -5.32 9.73 -14.15
CA LEU A 94 -5.37 8.87 -15.33
C LEU A 94 -6.02 9.63 -16.49
N SER A 95 -5.39 9.62 -17.66
CA SER A 95 -5.96 10.19 -18.87
C SER A 95 -7.26 9.51 -19.29
N GLU A 96 -8.09 10.20 -20.08
CA GLU A 96 -9.39 9.69 -20.54
C GLU A 96 -9.27 8.40 -21.35
N ASP A 97 -8.17 8.22 -22.09
CA ASP A 97 -7.89 7.01 -22.86
C ASP A 97 -7.34 5.85 -22.01
N GLY A 98 -7.10 6.07 -20.71
CA GLY A 98 -6.61 5.07 -19.77
C GLY A 98 -5.14 4.70 -19.92
N LYS A 99 -4.34 5.49 -20.66
CA LYS A 99 -2.95 5.14 -21.00
C LYS A 99 -1.88 5.98 -20.32
N THR A 100 -2.22 7.14 -19.77
CA THR A 100 -1.23 8.04 -19.17
C THR A 100 -1.54 8.22 -17.70
N TYR A 101 -0.61 7.80 -16.85
CA TYR A 101 -0.62 8.08 -15.42
C TYR A 101 0.28 9.27 -15.13
N THR A 102 -0.22 10.23 -14.36
CA THR A 102 0.58 11.32 -13.80
C THR A 102 0.54 11.19 -12.29
N PHE A 103 1.64 10.73 -11.69
CA PHE A 103 1.79 10.61 -10.24
C PHE A 103 2.36 11.89 -9.66
N THR A 104 1.82 12.30 -8.51
CA THR A 104 2.41 13.32 -7.66
C THR A 104 3.05 12.64 -6.46
N LEU A 105 4.30 12.95 -6.15
CA LEU A 105 5.05 12.38 -5.02
C LEU A 105 4.85 13.19 -3.74
N HIS A 106 4.86 12.51 -2.59
CA HIS A 106 4.92 13.21 -1.30
C HIS A 106 6.31 13.80 -1.03
N ASP A 107 6.41 14.59 0.03
CA ASP A 107 7.70 14.97 0.58
C ASP A 107 8.29 13.82 1.40
N SER A 108 9.38 13.27 0.89
CA SER A 108 10.18 12.23 1.52
C SER A 108 11.67 12.45 1.31
N LYS A 109 12.45 11.72 2.09
CA LYS A 109 13.90 11.71 2.02
C LYS A 109 14.41 10.28 2.00
N TRP A 110 15.45 10.07 1.23
CA TRP A 110 16.31 8.92 1.36
C TRP A 110 16.96 8.90 2.75
N SER A 111 17.41 7.72 3.17
CA SER A 111 18.04 7.52 4.49
C SER A 111 19.31 8.37 4.70
N ASN A 112 19.95 8.80 3.61
CA ASN A 112 21.10 9.72 3.63
C ASN A 112 20.71 11.20 3.77
N GLY A 113 19.41 11.53 3.73
CA GLY A 113 18.87 12.88 3.85
C GLY A 113 18.53 13.57 2.53
N ASP A 114 18.91 13.00 1.38
CA ASP A 114 18.57 13.53 0.06
C ASP A 114 17.05 13.45 -0.19
N PRO A 115 16.44 14.42 -0.87
CA PRO A 115 15.01 14.35 -1.19
C PRO A 115 14.74 13.19 -2.17
N VAL A 116 13.64 12.48 -1.97
CA VAL A 116 13.12 11.56 -2.98
C VAL A 116 12.42 12.38 -4.07
N THR A 117 12.75 12.07 -5.33
CA THR A 117 12.24 12.79 -6.50
C THR A 117 11.75 11.85 -7.60
N ALA A 118 10.94 12.36 -8.53
CA ALA A 118 10.50 11.62 -9.70
C ALA A 118 11.67 11.15 -10.58
N HIS A 119 12.82 11.83 -10.53
CA HIS A 119 14.03 11.42 -11.24
C HIS A 119 14.59 10.09 -10.72
N ASP A 120 14.39 9.75 -9.44
CA ASP A 120 14.83 8.49 -8.86
C ASP A 120 14.06 7.31 -9.47
N PHE A 121 12.74 7.47 -9.61
CA PHE A 121 11.86 6.51 -10.28
C PHE A 121 12.20 6.38 -11.77
N GLU A 122 12.34 7.50 -12.49
CA GLU A 122 12.74 7.49 -13.90
C GLU A 122 14.08 6.76 -14.10
N TYR A 123 15.07 7.03 -13.24
CA TYR A 123 16.36 6.36 -13.27
C TYR A 123 16.24 4.85 -13.00
N ALA A 124 15.61 4.47 -11.89
CA ALA A 124 15.48 3.07 -11.49
C ALA A 124 14.79 2.23 -12.58
N TRP A 125 13.73 2.78 -13.15
CA TRP A 125 12.95 2.11 -14.19
C TRP A 125 13.69 2.03 -15.53
N LYS A 126 14.42 3.09 -15.93
CA LYS A 126 15.33 3.03 -17.08
C LYS A 126 16.42 1.99 -16.88
N ARG A 127 16.96 1.89 -15.66
CA ARG A 127 17.95 0.87 -15.32
C ARG A 127 17.36 -0.54 -15.42
N ALA A 128 16.18 -0.78 -14.87
CA ALA A 128 15.52 -2.09 -14.91
C ALA A 128 15.28 -2.59 -16.35
N ILE A 129 14.81 -1.73 -17.25
CA ILE A 129 14.54 -2.13 -18.64
C ILE A 129 15.79 -2.14 -19.54
N ASN A 130 16.89 -1.52 -19.11
CA ASN A 130 18.13 -1.50 -19.88
C ASN A 130 18.70 -2.93 -19.98
N PRO A 131 18.90 -3.48 -21.19
CA PRO A 131 19.38 -4.84 -21.37
C PRO A 131 20.77 -5.10 -20.78
N GLU A 132 21.59 -4.06 -20.61
CA GLU A 132 22.91 -4.17 -19.95
C GLU A 132 22.79 -4.46 -18.44
N THR A 133 21.66 -4.12 -17.82
CA THR A 133 21.38 -4.45 -16.41
C THR A 133 21.07 -5.93 -16.22
N ALA A 134 20.64 -6.62 -17.28
CA ALA A 134 20.23 -8.03 -17.25
C ALA A 134 19.16 -8.34 -16.18
N SER A 135 18.20 -7.43 -15.98
CA SER A 135 17.07 -7.65 -15.07
C SER A 135 16.17 -8.77 -15.60
N GLU A 136 16.07 -9.88 -14.87
CA GLU A 136 15.14 -10.97 -15.19
C GLU A 136 13.67 -10.52 -15.11
N TYR A 137 13.38 -9.52 -14.27
CA TYR A 137 12.06 -8.95 -14.08
C TYR A 137 11.68 -7.82 -15.04
N ALA A 138 12.56 -7.41 -15.98
CA ALA A 138 12.27 -6.30 -16.92
C ALA A 138 10.92 -6.42 -17.65
N HIS A 139 10.47 -7.66 -17.91
CA HIS A 139 9.24 -7.98 -18.61
C HIS A 139 7.96 -7.46 -17.92
N ILE A 140 7.96 -7.24 -16.61
CA ILE A 140 6.78 -6.71 -15.89
C ILE A 140 6.48 -5.25 -16.25
N MET A 141 7.43 -4.57 -16.88
CA MET A 141 7.31 -3.20 -17.34
C MET A 141 6.93 -3.10 -18.82
N PHE A 142 6.73 -4.22 -19.52
CA PHE A 142 6.54 -4.22 -20.99
C PHE A 142 5.25 -3.54 -21.47
N ASP A 143 4.27 -3.35 -20.59
CA ASP A 143 3.09 -2.55 -20.91
C ASP A 143 3.36 -1.03 -20.90
N ILE A 144 4.50 -0.58 -20.37
CA ILE A 144 4.97 0.80 -20.48
C ILE A 144 5.48 1.03 -21.90
N LYS A 145 5.11 2.19 -22.46
CA LYS A 145 5.46 2.58 -23.82
C LYS A 145 6.95 2.41 -24.11
N ASN A 146 7.24 1.70 -25.20
CA ASN A 146 8.57 1.34 -25.69
C ASN A 146 9.43 0.44 -24.78
N ALA A 147 8.96 0.00 -23.62
CA ALA A 147 9.76 -0.80 -22.67
C ALA A 147 10.35 -2.07 -23.30
N GLU A 148 9.50 -2.89 -23.94
CA GLU A 148 9.92 -4.15 -24.58
C GLU A 148 10.91 -3.91 -25.71
N LYS A 149 10.65 -2.90 -26.56
CA LYS A 149 11.52 -2.55 -27.69
C LYS A 149 12.89 -2.09 -27.23
N ILE A 150 12.96 -1.30 -26.14
CA ILE A 150 14.24 -0.87 -25.58
C ILE A 150 14.99 -2.08 -24.99
N ASN A 151 14.29 -2.94 -24.25
CA ASN A 151 14.88 -4.15 -23.70
C ASN A 151 15.43 -5.09 -24.81
N LYS A 152 14.77 -5.13 -25.97
CA LYS A 152 15.24 -5.84 -27.19
C LYS A 152 16.31 -5.10 -28.00
N LYS A 153 16.82 -3.96 -27.52
CA LYS A 153 17.80 -3.10 -28.21
C LYS A 153 17.29 -2.53 -29.55
N GLU A 154 15.98 -2.44 -29.73
CA GLU A 154 15.34 -1.91 -30.96
C GLU A 154 15.13 -0.38 -30.91
N LEU A 155 15.04 0.19 -29.71
CA LEU A 155 14.85 1.63 -29.49
C LEU A 155 15.83 2.17 -28.43
N PRO A 156 16.20 3.47 -28.49
CA PRO A 156 17.05 4.08 -27.47
C PRO A 156 16.30 4.28 -26.15
N ILE A 157 17.05 4.26 -25.04
CA ILE A 157 16.53 4.44 -23.67
C ILE A 157 15.77 5.76 -23.48
N ASP A 158 16.14 6.81 -24.22
CA ASP A 158 15.50 8.13 -24.14
C ASP A 158 14.07 8.14 -24.70
N SER A 159 13.66 7.09 -25.43
CA SER A 159 12.29 6.94 -25.91
C SER A 159 11.36 6.24 -24.91
N PHE A 160 11.86 5.87 -23.74
CA PHE A 160 11.10 5.16 -22.73
C PHE A 160 9.90 5.97 -22.23
N GLY A 161 8.77 5.31 -22.03
CA GLY A 161 7.48 5.92 -21.66
C GLY A 161 7.40 6.50 -20.25
N VAL A 162 8.51 6.72 -19.56
CA VAL A 162 8.54 7.19 -18.17
C VAL A 162 9.41 8.43 -18.09
N LYS A 163 8.86 9.49 -17.51
CA LYS A 163 9.50 10.79 -17.49
C LYS A 163 9.21 11.51 -16.18
N ALA A 164 10.25 11.98 -15.51
CA ALA A 164 10.10 13.01 -14.49
C ALA A 164 9.84 14.36 -15.19
N ILE A 165 8.63 14.89 -15.02
CA ILE A 165 8.27 16.21 -15.55
C ILE A 165 8.94 17.31 -14.71
N ASP A 166 9.01 17.07 -13.41
CA ASP A 166 9.73 17.85 -12.41
C ASP A 166 10.05 16.93 -11.21
N ASN A 167 10.61 17.49 -10.12
CA ASN A 167 11.01 16.70 -8.94
C ASN A 167 9.87 15.91 -8.27
N LYS A 168 8.61 16.30 -8.44
CA LYS A 168 7.45 15.70 -7.76
C LYS A 168 6.43 15.09 -8.71
N THR A 169 6.60 15.28 -10.02
CA THR A 169 5.64 14.81 -11.02
C THR A 169 6.28 13.75 -11.91
N LEU A 170 5.81 12.51 -11.81
CA LEU A 170 6.21 11.40 -12.69
C LEU A 170 5.09 11.09 -13.69
N GLU A 171 5.38 11.18 -14.97
CA GLU A 171 4.48 10.75 -16.04
C GLU A 171 4.87 9.35 -16.53
N VAL A 172 3.89 8.46 -16.66
CA VAL A 172 4.04 7.11 -17.20
C VAL A 172 3.02 6.88 -18.31
N GLN A 173 3.51 6.60 -19.51
CA GLN A 173 2.71 6.27 -20.70
C GLN A 173 2.71 4.76 -20.92
N LEU A 174 1.53 4.18 -21.11
CA LEU A 174 1.31 2.77 -21.40
C LEU A 174 1.01 2.57 -22.89
N GLU A 175 1.31 1.38 -23.42
CA GLU A 175 0.94 0.99 -24.78
C GLU A 175 -0.60 0.89 -24.93
N HIS A 176 -1.26 0.43 -23.88
CA HIS A 176 -2.69 0.21 -23.80
C HIS A 176 -3.21 0.36 -22.35
N PRO A 177 -4.52 0.43 -22.11
CA PRO A 177 -5.05 0.51 -20.75
C PRO A 177 -4.74 -0.78 -19.96
N VAL A 178 -4.16 -0.62 -18.77
CA VAL A 178 -3.80 -1.73 -17.88
C VAL A 178 -4.53 -1.57 -16.53
N PRO A 179 -5.65 -2.28 -16.31
CA PRO A 179 -6.47 -2.11 -15.11
C PRO A 179 -5.77 -2.43 -13.79
N TYR A 180 -4.71 -3.24 -13.83
CA TYR A 180 -3.93 -3.66 -12.66
C TYR A 180 -2.63 -2.86 -12.48
N PHE A 181 -2.42 -1.78 -13.24
CA PHE A 181 -1.16 -1.03 -13.25
C PHE A 181 -0.74 -0.54 -11.85
N LEU A 182 -1.68 0.00 -11.06
CA LEU A 182 -1.40 0.44 -9.69
C LEU A 182 -0.94 -0.71 -8.77
N GLY A 183 -1.35 -1.95 -9.05
CA GLY A 183 -0.84 -3.13 -8.35
C GLY A 183 0.63 -3.39 -8.64
N LEU A 184 1.06 -3.18 -9.89
CA LEU A 184 2.47 -3.28 -10.27
C LEU A 184 3.33 -2.19 -9.62
N MET A 185 2.74 -1.02 -9.33
CA MET A 185 3.43 0.09 -8.65
C MET A 185 3.80 -0.20 -7.19
N GLY A 186 3.30 -1.31 -6.63
CA GLY A 186 3.73 -1.84 -5.33
C GLY A 186 4.77 -2.94 -5.40
N PHE A 187 5.28 -3.27 -6.59
CA PHE A 187 6.41 -4.18 -6.75
C PHE A 187 7.73 -3.39 -6.63
N ALA A 188 8.64 -3.85 -5.76
CA ALA A 188 9.87 -3.15 -5.44
C ALA A 188 10.89 -3.22 -6.60
N LEU A 189 10.80 -2.27 -7.54
CA LEU A 189 11.80 -2.01 -8.59
C LEU A 189 12.55 -0.69 -8.39
N VAL A 190 12.37 -0.06 -7.22
CA VAL A 190 12.98 1.21 -6.81
C VAL A 190 13.77 0.92 -5.55
#